data_AF-A0A3B9SXA8-F1
#
_entry.id   AF-A0A3B9SXA8-F1
#
_cell.length_a   1.000
_cell.length_b   1.000
_cell.length_c   1.000
_cell.angle_alpha   90.00
_cell.angle_beta   90.00
_cell.angle_gamma   90.00
#
_symmetry.space_group_name_H-M   'P 1'
#
loop_
_entity.id
_entity.type
_entity.pdbx_description
1 polymer ?
#
loop_
_entity_poly.entity_id
_entity_poly.type
_entity_poly.pdbx_seq_one_letter_code
_entity_poly.pdbx_strand_id
1 'polypeptide(L)'
;MMFRRLEPPPKVPAPRDQLLQHDGISMTVQSKRPFPERTVRLLITLMGSIGTLLCMYGFFDFPLEIRSLLIVTVVLTCSMRLIRTFAPRIGFGLILVGFAAIPALLLRHREAAVIGAGAIYNIMRRKVLWQAYFPDPSVHVGDWNEAKCVQFVFLLLMIALVCLLEYSDVLMTHSQSSTSGFWIRFLVTFPFLESGLYFGLETYSYAVFMLIFFWIGTIAVA
;
A
#
# COMPACT_ATOMS: atom_id res chain seq x y z
N MET A 1 -63.54 -26.63 14.72
CA MET A 1 -62.24 -26.98 14.08
C MET A 1 -61.12 -26.36 14.90
N MET A 2 -60.37 -27.17 15.66
CA MET A 2 -59.22 -26.70 16.45
C MET A 2 -57.98 -26.62 15.56
N PHE A 3 -57.38 -25.43 15.46
CA PHE A 3 -56.08 -25.26 14.81
C PHE A 3 -54.99 -25.81 15.74
N ARG A 4 -54.34 -26.90 15.32
CA ARG A 4 -53.17 -27.48 15.96
C ARG A 4 -52.02 -26.49 15.83
N ARG A 5 -51.55 -25.91 16.95
CA ARG A 5 -50.35 -25.06 16.96
C ARG A 5 -49.16 -25.92 16.53
N LEU A 6 -48.54 -25.54 15.40
CA LEU A 6 -47.23 -26.05 15.01
C LEU A 6 -46.19 -25.48 15.98
N GLU A 7 -45.55 -26.35 16.74
CA GLU A 7 -44.38 -25.98 17.53
C GLU A 7 -43.21 -25.66 16.57
N PRO A 8 -42.40 -24.62 16.86
CA PRO A 8 -41.21 -24.33 16.06
C PRO A 8 -40.20 -25.49 16.19
N PRO A 9 -39.45 -25.82 15.12
CA PRO A 9 -38.47 -26.88 15.16
C PRO A 9 -37.44 -26.59 16.27
N PRO A 10 -36.94 -27.63 16.97
CA PRO A 10 -35.94 -27.47 18.00
C PRO A 10 -34.72 -26.74 17.41
N LYS A 11 -34.28 -25.67 18.10
CA LYS A 11 -33.06 -24.96 17.74
C LYS A 11 -31.91 -25.95 17.79
N VAL A 12 -31.41 -26.34 16.62
CA VAL A 12 -30.17 -27.11 16.48
C VAL A 12 -29.07 -26.29 17.17
N PRO A 13 -28.36 -26.83 18.17
CA PRO A 13 -27.25 -26.11 18.79
C PRO A 13 -26.23 -25.77 17.69
N ALA A 14 -25.75 -24.52 17.71
CA ALA A 14 -24.73 -24.06 16.78
C ALA A 14 -23.53 -25.03 16.83
N PRO A 15 -23.02 -25.47 15.67
CA PRO A 15 -21.95 -26.47 15.61
C PRO A 15 -20.66 -25.81 16.11
N ARG A 16 -20.38 -25.94 17.41
CA ARG A 16 -19.01 -25.93 17.90
C ARG A 16 -18.48 -27.34 17.64
N ASP A 17 -17.39 -27.38 16.88
CA ASP A 17 -16.59 -28.57 16.58
C ASP A 17 -17.21 -29.50 15.51
N GLN A 18 -17.06 -29.10 14.24
CA GLN A 18 -17.27 -29.99 13.11
C GLN A 18 -16.18 -31.09 13.09
N LEU A 19 -16.53 -32.27 13.59
CA LEU A 19 -15.95 -33.53 13.13
C LEU A 19 -16.51 -33.80 11.72
N LEU A 20 -15.72 -33.53 10.68
CA LEU A 20 -16.00 -34.04 9.34
C LEU A 20 -15.76 -35.56 9.35
N GLN A 21 -16.82 -36.30 9.65
CA GLN A 21 -16.81 -37.76 9.64
C GLN A 21 -17.13 -38.22 8.20
N HIS A 22 -16.10 -38.28 7.35
CA HIS A 22 -16.16 -39.02 6.09
C HIS A 22 -15.44 -40.36 6.29
N ASP A 23 -16.19 -41.45 6.19
CA ASP A 23 -15.73 -42.82 5.97
C ASP A 23 -14.48 -43.28 6.75
N GLY A 24 -14.62 -43.37 8.07
CA GLY A 24 -13.71 -44.17 8.92
C GLY A 24 -12.37 -43.53 9.28
N ILE A 25 -12.06 -42.33 8.80
CA ILE A 25 -10.87 -41.58 9.22
C ILE A 25 -11.33 -40.37 10.04
N SER A 26 -11.22 -40.48 11.38
CA SER A 26 -11.46 -39.35 12.28
C SER A 26 -10.25 -38.42 12.24
N MET A 27 -10.33 -37.40 11.40
CA MET A 27 -9.32 -36.33 11.39
C MET A 27 -9.71 -35.33 12.49
N THR A 28 -9.00 -35.38 13.62
CA THR A 28 -9.07 -34.30 14.60
C THR A 28 -8.42 -33.08 13.98
N VAL A 29 -9.23 -32.12 13.53
CA VAL A 29 -8.74 -30.80 13.14
C VAL A 29 -8.25 -30.13 14.42
N GLN A 30 -6.99 -30.37 14.79
CA GLN A 30 -6.34 -29.62 15.86
C GLN A 30 -6.56 -28.14 15.56
N SER A 31 -7.18 -27.42 16.49
CA SER A 31 -7.40 -25.99 16.36
C SER A 31 -6.04 -25.34 16.12
N LYS A 32 -5.76 -24.94 14.87
CA LYS A 32 -4.58 -24.16 14.54
C LYS A 32 -4.59 -22.94 15.47
N ARG A 33 -3.45 -22.66 16.12
CA ARG A 33 -3.26 -21.43 16.91
C ARG A 33 -3.81 -20.24 16.13
N PRO A 34 -4.44 -19.24 16.78
CA PRO A 34 -4.92 -18.06 16.08
C PRO A 34 -3.73 -17.40 15.38
N PHE A 35 -3.65 -17.56 14.06
CA PHE A 35 -2.61 -16.95 13.25
C PHE A 35 -2.82 -15.43 13.33
N PRO A 36 -1.78 -14.63 13.66
CA PRO A 36 -1.91 -13.18 13.78
C PRO A 36 -1.97 -12.53 12.39
N GLU A 37 -2.95 -12.92 11.59
CA GLU A 37 -3.11 -12.57 10.18
C GLU A 37 -3.08 -11.05 9.96
N ARG A 38 -3.72 -10.30 10.87
CA ARG A 38 -3.75 -8.83 10.82
C ARG A 38 -2.37 -8.21 10.95
N THR A 39 -1.55 -8.73 11.86
CA THR A 39 -0.18 -8.26 12.08
C THR A 39 0.70 -8.62 10.88
N VAL A 40 0.58 -9.84 10.36
CA VAL A 40 1.35 -10.29 9.18
C VAL A 40 1.00 -9.44 7.96
N ARG A 41 -0.29 -9.21 7.68
CA ARG A 41 -0.70 -8.34 6.56
C ARG A 41 -0.25 -6.89 6.75
N LEU A 42 -0.21 -6.36 7.98
CA LEU A 42 0.36 -5.04 8.29
C LEU A 42 1.84 -4.99 7.94
N LEU A 43 2.62 -5.97 8.39
CA LEU A 43 4.05 -6.05 8.11
C LEU A 43 4.31 -6.13 6.60
N ILE A 44 3.56 -6.96 5.88
CA ILE A 44 3.64 -7.05 4.41
C ILE A 44 3.39 -5.67 3.78
N THR A 45 2.35 -4.96 4.21
CA THR A 45 2.00 -3.65 3.66
C THR A 45 3.04 -2.57 3.97
N LEU A 46 3.63 -2.61 5.17
CA LEU A 46 4.75 -1.76 5.55
C LEU A 46 6.00 -2.06 4.70
N MET A 47 6.32 -3.34 4.46
CA MET A 47 7.43 -3.71 3.59
C MET A 47 7.22 -3.22 2.15
N GLY A 48 6.00 -3.32 1.62
CA GLY A 48 5.66 -2.81 0.30
C GLY A 48 5.80 -1.29 0.18
N SER A 49 5.19 -0.54 1.12
CA SER A 49 5.24 0.93 1.12
C SER A 49 6.66 1.47 1.35
N ILE A 50 7.34 1.00 2.41
CA ILE A 50 8.70 1.44 2.75
C ILE A 50 9.70 1.00 1.68
N GLY A 51 9.62 -0.25 1.20
CA GLY A 51 10.49 -0.77 0.15
C GLY A 51 10.37 0.03 -1.14
N THR A 52 9.15 0.38 -1.55
CA THR A 52 8.92 1.19 -2.76
C THR A 52 9.52 2.59 -2.60
N LEU A 53 9.29 3.25 -1.47
CA LEU A 53 9.83 4.58 -1.21
C LEU A 53 11.36 4.59 -1.18
N LEU A 54 11.98 3.59 -0.54
CA LEU A 54 13.42 3.45 -0.49
C LEU A 54 14.03 3.13 -1.86
N CYS A 55 13.36 2.31 -2.67
CA CYS A 55 13.79 2.06 -4.05
C CYS A 55 13.75 3.36 -4.87
N MET A 56 12.63 4.09 -4.83
CA MET A 56 12.50 5.36 -5.55
C MET A 56 13.54 6.39 -5.11
N TYR A 57 13.77 6.50 -3.79
CA TYR A 57 14.79 7.40 -3.25
C TYR A 57 16.20 6.96 -3.65
N GLY A 58 16.51 5.67 -3.53
CA GLY A 58 17.84 5.13 -3.86
C GLY A 58 18.21 5.35 -5.33
N PHE A 59 17.27 5.15 -6.26
CA PHE A 59 17.54 5.33 -7.69
C PHE A 59 17.73 6.79 -8.10
N PHE A 60 16.91 7.70 -7.57
CA PHE A 60 16.82 9.06 -8.08
C PHE A 60 17.44 10.12 -7.17
N ASP A 61 17.73 9.80 -5.91
CA ASP A 61 18.43 10.66 -4.95
C ASP A 61 17.75 12.05 -4.82
N PHE A 62 16.45 12.02 -4.53
CA PHE A 62 15.64 13.23 -4.42
C PHE A 62 16.08 14.07 -3.20
N PRO A 63 16.02 15.42 -3.27
CA PRO A 63 16.39 16.32 -2.17
C PRO A 63 15.33 16.33 -1.07
N LEU A 64 15.16 15.20 -0.39
CA LEU A 64 14.08 14.92 0.55
C LEU A 64 14.63 14.34 1.85
N GLU A 65 14.05 14.75 2.97
CA GLU A 65 14.32 14.10 4.25
C GLU A 65 13.59 12.75 4.31
N ILE A 66 14.32 11.67 3.98
CA ILE A 66 13.74 10.32 3.94
C ILE A 66 13.14 9.88 5.27
N ARG A 67 13.73 10.30 6.39
CA ARG A 67 13.24 9.99 7.74
C ARG A 67 11.81 10.51 7.94
N SER A 68 11.54 11.73 7.51
CA SER A 68 10.23 12.37 7.61
C SER A 68 9.20 11.61 6.77
N LEU A 69 9.57 11.21 5.55
CA LEU A 69 8.69 10.40 4.68
C LEU A 69 8.39 9.01 5.26
N LEU A 70 9.39 8.33 5.82
CA LEU A 70 9.21 7.02 6.44
C LEU A 70 8.28 7.09 7.66
N ILE A 71 8.46 8.11 8.51
CA ILE A 71 7.58 8.32 9.67
C ILE A 71 6.14 8.53 9.21
N VAL A 72 5.91 9.42 8.23
CA VAL A 72 4.56 9.68 7.71
C VAL A 72 3.97 8.40 7.12
N THR A 73 4.74 7.63 6.35
CA THR A 73 4.30 6.35 5.76
C THR A 73 3.84 5.36 6.81
N VAL A 74 4.65 5.16 7.86
CA VAL A 74 4.35 4.24 8.96
C VAL A 74 3.10 4.72 9.71
N VAL A 75 3.05 6.01 10.06
CA VAL A 75 1.91 6.59 10.80
C VAL A 75 0.63 6.47 9.99
N LEU A 76 0.65 6.81 8.70
CA LEU A 76 -0.51 6.76 7.82
C LEU A 76 -1.01 5.31 7.65
N THR A 77 -0.11 4.38 7.36
CA THR A 77 -0.43 2.96 7.20
C THR A 77 -1.03 2.39 8.49
N CYS A 78 -0.37 2.59 9.62
CA CYS A 78 -0.86 2.12 10.92
C CYS A 78 -2.22 2.75 11.27
N SER A 79 -2.40 4.05 11.04
CA SER A 79 -3.65 4.76 11.35
C SER A 79 -4.81 4.25 10.50
N MET A 80 -4.64 4.16 9.18
CA MET A 80 -5.66 3.63 8.28
C MET A 80 -6.06 2.21 8.66
N ARG A 81 -5.08 1.38 9.00
CA ARG A 81 -5.31 -0.03 9.35
C ARG A 81 -5.95 -0.20 10.72
N LEU A 82 -5.58 0.63 11.69
CA LEU A 82 -6.21 0.68 13.01
C LEU A 82 -7.69 1.06 12.88
N ILE A 83 -7.98 2.14 12.13
CA ILE A 83 -9.36 2.59 11.91
C ILE A 83 -10.17 1.51 11.19
N ARG A 84 -9.61 0.88 10.15
CA ARG A 84 -10.28 -0.22 9.44
C ARG A 84 -10.56 -1.43 10.32
N THR A 85 -9.72 -1.68 11.33
CA THR A 85 -9.90 -2.78 12.29
C THR A 85 -11.10 -2.54 13.21
N PHE A 86 -11.31 -1.30 13.66
CA PHE A 86 -12.44 -0.96 14.52
C PHE A 86 -13.72 -0.64 13.74
N ALA A 87 -13.60 -0.03 12.57
CA ALA A 87 -14.71 0.44 11.75
C ALA A 87 -14.41 0.25 10.25
N PRO A 88 -14.72 -0.93 9.67
CA PRO A 88 -14.32 -1.26 8.30
C PRO A 88 -14.91 -0.32 7.24
N ARG A 89 -16.16 0.14 7.43
CA ARG A 89 -16.82 1.10 6.53
C ARG A 89 -16.13 2.47 6.53
N ILE A 90 -15.74 2.95 7.71
CA ILE A 90 -15.03 4.23 7.86
C ILE A 90 -13.61 4.10 7.29
N GLY A 91 -12.94 2.98 7.56
CA GLY A 91 -11.62 2.67 6.98
C GLY A 91 -11.64 2.69 5.45
N PHE A 92 -12.66 2.08 4.83
CA PHE A 92 -12.81 2.14 3.37
C PHE A 92 -13.09 3.56 2.87
N GLY A 93 -13.96 4.31 3.56
CA GLY A 93 -14.21 5.73 3.25
C GLY A 93 -12.95 6.59 3.30
N LEU A 94 -12.06 6.36 4.27
CA LEU A 94 -10.79 7.08 4.39
C LEU A 94 -9.86 6.86 3.19
N ILE A 95 -9.84 5.65 2.62
CA ILE A 95 -9.07 5.35 1.41
C ILE A 95 -9.58 6.21 0.25
N LEU A 96 -10.91 6.27 0.07
CA LEU A 96 -11.53 7.08 -0.98
C LEU A 96 -11.27 8.58 -0.79
N VAL A 97 -11.37 9.07 0.45
CA VAL A 97 -11.06 10.46 0.78
C VAL A 97 -9.58 10.77 0.51
N GLY A 98 -8.67 9.84 0.82
CA GLY A 98 -7.25 9.96 0.49
C GLY A 98 -7.02 10.13 -1.02
N PHE A 99 -7.66 9.29 -1.84
CA PHE A 99 -7.60 9.44 -3.29
C PHE A 99 -8.22 10.74 -3.80
N ALA A 100 -9.33 11.19 -3.22
CA ALA A 100 -10.00 12.44 -3.61
C ALA A 100 -9.20 13.70 -3.19
N ALA A 101 -8.47 13.63 -2.08
CA ALA A 101 -7.65 14.74 -1.58
C ALA A 101 -6.48 15.05 -2.52
N ILE A 102 -5.91 14.05 -3.19
CA ILE A 102 -4.76 14.22 -4.09
C ILE A 102 -5.07 15.21 -5.23
N PRO A 103 -6.08 15.00 -6.11
CA PRO A 103 -6.38 15.94 -7.18
C PRO A 103 -6.83 17.30 -6.63
N ALA A 104 -7.54 17.35 -5.50
CA ALA A 104 -7.93 18.62 -4.87
C ALA A 104 -6.71 19.44 -4.43
N LEU A 105 -5.70 18.80 -3.83
CA LEU A 105 -4.45 19.46 -3.43
C LEU A 105 -3.60 19.86 -4.64
N LEU A 106 -3.53 19.02 -5.67
CA LEU A 106 -2.85 19.35 -6.93
C LEU A 106 -3.50 20.56 -7.62
N LEU A 107 -4.84 20.65 -7.64
CA LEU A 107 -5.55 21.79 -8.21
C LEU A 107 -5.35 23.06 -7.38
N ARG A 108 -5.38 22.95 -6.05
CA ARG A 108 -5.17 24.08 -5.13
C ARG A 108 -3.75 24.65 -5.23
N HIS A 109 -2.75 23.79 -5.38
CA HIS A 109 -1.33 24.14 -5.44
C HIS A 109 -0.72 23.86 -6.82
N ARG A 110 -1.45 24.18 -7.89
CA ARG A 110 -1.09 23.81 -9.27
C ARG A 110 0.32 24.23 -9.68
N GLU A 111 0.75 25.42 -9.29
CA GLU A 111 2.06 25.97 -9.68
C GLU A 111 3.20 25.21 -8.97
N ALA A 112 3.05 24.95 -7.68
CA ALA A 112 3.97 24.12 -6.92
C ALA A 112 3.98 22.67 -7.43
N ALA A 113 2.82 22.13 -7.85
CA ALA A 113 2.73 20.80 -8.43
C ALA A 113 3.48 20.71 -9.78
N VAL A 114 3.30 21.68 -10.67
CA VAL A 114 3.99 21.71 -11.97
C VAL A 114 5.49 21.85 -11.78
N ILE A 115 5.94 22.74 -10.90
CA ILE A 115 7.36 22.94 -10.63
C ILE A 115 7.99 21.73 -9.92
N GLY A 116 7.29 21.16 -8.93
CA GLY A 116 7.74 19.94 -8.26
C GLY A 116 7.82 18.75 -9.23
N ALA A 117 6.84 18.57 -10.10
CA ALA A 117 6.85 17.53 -11.12
C ALA A 117 7.95 17.75 -12.17
N GLY A 118 8.18 19.00 -12.58
CA GLY A 118 9.28 19.38 -13.48
C GLY A 118 10.65 19.08 -12.87
N ALA A 119 10.85 19.43 -11.60
CA ALA A 119 12.08 19.12 -10.86
C ALA A 119 12.32 17.60 -10.74
N ILE A 120 11.28 16.83 -10.38
CA ILE A 120 11.35 15.36 -10.36
C ILE A 120 11.73 14.82 -11.74
N TYR A 121 11.08 15.30 -12.80
CA TYR A 121 11.38 14.89 -14.17
C TYR A 121 12.84 15.19 -14.55
N ASN A 122 13.36 16.37 -14.22
CA ASN A 122 14.74 16.75 -14.48
C ASN A 122 15.73 15.86 -13.72
N ILE A 123 15.45 15.54 -12.44
CA ILE A 123 16.26 14.61 -11.65
C ILE A 123 16.27 13.22 -12.28
N MET A 124 15.10 12.69 -12.62
CA MET A 124 14.98 11.38 -13.27
C MET A 124 15.71 11.35 -14.61
N ARG A 125 15.51 12.37 -15.45
CA ARG A 125 16.16 12.50 -16.75
C ARG A 125 17.67 12.53 -16.61
N ARG A 126 18.20 13.26 -15.62
CA ARG A 126 19.65 13.33 -15.34
C ARG A 126 20.21 11.96 -14.95
N LYS A 127 19.54 11.25 -14.04
CA LYS A 127 19.97 9.94 -13.56
C LYS A 127 19.88 8.87 -14.65
N VAL A 128 18.82 8.89 -15.46
CA VAL A 128 18.58 7.90 -16.52
C VAL A 128 19.44 8.14 -17.76
N LEU A 129 19.56 9.39 -18.23
CA LEU A 129 20.26 9.72 -19.47
C LEU A 129 21.74 10.06 -19.26
N TRP A 130 22.25 10.01 -18.02
CA TRP A 130 23.64 10.34 -17.67
C TRP A 130 24.09 11.72 -18.22
N GLN A 131 23.15 12.66 -18.35
CA GLN A 131 23.42 13.97 -18.93
C GLN A 131 24.13 14.89 -17.94
N ALA A 132 25.12 15.64 -18.44
CA ALA A 132 25.84 16.65 -17.66
C ALA A 132 24.88 17.74 -17.16
N TYR A 133 25.23 18.33 -16.02
CA TYR A 133 24.44 19.34 -15.32
C TYR A 133 24.14 20.54 -16.23
N PHE A 134 22.87 20.72 -16.59
CA PHE A 134 22.40 22.01 -17.07
C PHE A 134 22.07 22.85 -15.83
N PRO A 135 22.65 24.05 -15.68
CA PRO A 135 22.29 24.93 -14.58
C PRO A 135 20.84 25.37 -14.78
N ASP A 136 19.93 24.75 -14.03
CA ASP A 136 18.54 25.21 -13.98
C ASP A 136 18.49 26.45 -13.06
N PRO A 137 17.91 27.57 -13.52
CA PRO A 137 17.65 28.69 -12.64
C PRO A 137 16.70 28.24 -11.53
N SER A 138 17.06 28.51 -10.27
CA SER A 138 16.24 28.13 -9.11
C SER A 138 14.83 28.73 -9.22
N VAL A 139 13.83 27.88 -9.46
CA VAL A 139 12.44 28.32 -9.63
C VAL A 139 11.75 28.39 -8.28
N HIS A 140 11.10 29.51 -8.00
CA HIS A 140 10.36 29.77 -6.77
C HIS A 140 8.88 30.00 -7.05
N VAL A 141 8.01 29.50 -6.17
CA VAL A 141 6.55 29.72 -6.22
C VAL A 141 6.11 30.32 -4.89
N GLY A 142 5.93 31.64 -4.84
CA GLY A 142 5.70 32.33 -3.58
C GLY A 142 6.82 32.01 -2.58
N ASP A 143 6.45 31.49 -1.40
CA ASP A 143 7.40 31.12 -0.33
C ASP A 143 8.00 29.71 -0.46
N TRP A 144 7.66 28.99 -1.54
CA TRP A 144 8.09 27.61 -1.76
C TRP A 144 9.29 27.60 -2.70
N ASN A 145 10.39 27.01 -2.22
CA ASN A 145 11.52 26.64 -3.06
C ASN A 145 11.25 25.31 -3.75
N GLU A 146 12.06 24.99 -4.76
CA GLU A 146 11.96 23.76 -5.54
C GLU A 146 11.94 22.50 -4.67
N ALA A 147 12.77 22.43 -3.63
CA ALA A 147 12.82 21.30 -2.71
C ALA A 147 11.48 21.06 -1.99
N LYS A 148 10.80 22.13 -1.53
CA LYS A 148 9.45 22.03 -0.94
C LYS A 148 8.40 21.59 -1.97
N CYS A 149 8.52 22.05 -3.22
CA CYS A 149 7.64 21.61 -4.30
C CYS A 149 7.82 20.11 -4.62
N VAL A 150 9.06 19.62 -4.67
CA VAL A 150 9.38 18.20 -4.81
C VAL A 150 8.82 17.41 -3.62
N GLN A 151 9.02 17.91 -2.40
CA GLN A 151 8.50 17.28 -1.19
C GLN A 151 6.97 17.18 -1.19
N PHE A 152 6.28 18.23 -1.64
CA PHE A 152 4.83 18.23 -1.78
C PHE A 152 4.35 17.14 -2.75
N VAL A 153 4.94 17.05 -3.94
CA VAL A 153 4.56 16.03 -4.93
C VAL A 153 4.86 14.61 -4.40
N PHE A 154 6.01 14.43 -3.76
CA PHE A 154 6.40 13.12 -3.20
C PHE A 154 5.51 12.71 -2.03
N LEU A 155 5.07 13.66 -1.20
CA LEU A 155 4.10 13.41 -0.14
C LEU A 155 2.76 12.91 -0.71
N LEU A 156 2.27 13.52 -1.79
CA LEU A 156 1.05 13.08 -2.46
C LEU A 156 1.20 11.69 -3.09
N LEU A 157 2.35 11.41 -3.71
CA LEU A 157 2.66 10.09 -4.26
C LEU A 157 2.67 9.02 -3.16
N MET A 158 3.25 9.33 -2.00
CA MET A 158 3.30 8.42 -0.85
C MET A 158 1.91 8.17 -0.25
N ILE A 159 1.06 9.21 -0.16
CA ILE A 159 -0.35 9.04 0.21
C ILE A 159 -1.06 8.14 -0.80
N ALA A 160 -0.85 8.35 -2.10
CA ALA A 160 -1.43 7.53 -3.17
C ALA A 160 -1.00 6.06 -3.04
N LEU A 161 0.29 5.81 -2.81
CA LEU A 161 0.87 4.48 -2.60
C LEU A 161 0.20 3.77 -1.41
N VAL A 162 0.12 4.44 -0.25
CA VAL A 162 -0.51 3.84 0.94
C VAL A 162 -2.00 3.56 0.69
N CYS A 163 -2.72 4.49 0.05
CA CYS A 163 -4.13 4.28 -0.29
C CYS A 163 -4.32 3.11 -1.27
N LEU A 164 -3.46 2.98 -2.28
CA LEU A 164 -3.49 1.86 -3.24
C LEU A 164 -3.21 0.53 -2.55
N LEU A 165 -2.22 0.49 -1.66
CA LEU A 165 -1.87 -0.73 -0.94
C LEU A 165 -2.96 -1.14 0.05
N GLU A 166 -3.56 -0.21 0.79
CA GLU A 166 -4.69 -0.52 1.67
C GLU A 166 -5.95 -0.89 0.88
N TYR A 167 -6.20 -0.25 -0.28
CA TYR A 167 -7.29 -0.65 -1.18
C TYR A 167 -7.09 -2.07 -1.72
N SER A 168 -5.87 -2.39 -2.18
CA SER A 168 -5.54 -3.74 -2.65
C SER A 168 -5.71 -4.79 -1.54
N ASP A 169 -5.39 -4.45 -0.29
CA ASP A 169 -5.60 -5.33 0.85
C ASP A 169 -7.08 -5.63 1.08
N VAL A 170 -7.96 -4.63 0.89
CA VAL A 170 -9.42 -4.84 0.93
C VAL A 170 -9.85 -5.81 -0.16
N LEU A 171 -9.37 -5.63 -1.39
CA LEU A 171 -9.69 -6.54 -2.50
C LEU A 171 -9.22 -7.98 -2.23
N MET A 172 -8.03 -8.14 -1.62
CA MET A 172 -7.51 -9.45 -1.24
C MET A 172 -8.34 -10.16 -0.16
N THR A 173 -9.03 -9.40 0.69
CA THR A 173 -9.93 -10.00 1.71
C THR A 173 -11.28 -10.44 1.15
N HIS A 174 -11.62 -10.06 -0.09
CA HIS A 174 -12.85 -10.50 -0.76
C HIS A 174 -12.54 -11.70 -1.67
N SER A 175 -13.17 -12.85 -1.39
CA SER A 175 -12.93 -14.14 -2.06
C SER A 175 -13.12 -14.15 -3.59
N GLN A 176 -13.84 -13.17 -4.14
CA GLN A 176 -14.05 -13.04 -5.59
C GLN A 176 -12.97 -12.19 -6.31
N SER A 177 -12.10 -11.48 -5.59
CA SER A 177 -11.19 -10.47 -6.17
C SER A 177 -9.73 -10.60 -5.68
N SER A 178 -9.35 -11.73 -5.06
CA SER A 178 -8.01 -11.90 -4.49
C SER A 178 -6.88 -11.73 -5.51
N THR A 179 -7.09 -12.21 -6.75
CA THR A 179 -6.14 -12.06 -7.85
C THR A 179 -5.93 -10.60 -8.25
N SER A 180 -6.98 -9.78 -8.24
CA SER A 180 -6.89 -8.35 -8.58
C SER A 180 -6.04 -7.58 -7.58
N GLY A 181 -6.12 -7.92 -6.29
CA GLY A 181 -5.33 -7.28 -5.24
C GLY A 181 -3.83 -7.51 -5.38
N PHE A 182 -3.42 -8.73 -5.76
CA PHE A 182 -2.00 -9.02 -6.05
C PHE A 182 -1.47 -8.20 -7.23
N TRP A 183 -2.20 -8.16 -8.35
CA TRP A 183 -1.75 -7.43 -9.54
C TRP A 183 -1.59 -5.93 -9.29
N ILE A 184 -2.47 -5.31 -8.50
CA ILE A 184 -2.33 -3.91 -8.11
C ILE A 184 -1.02 -3.71 -7.34
N ARG A 185 -0.75 -4.57 -6.35
CA ARG A 185 0.49 -4.50 -5.55
C ARG A 185 1.74 -4.68 -6.40
N PHE A 186 1.71 -5.65 -7.31
CA PHE A 186 2.81 -5.88 -8.24
C PHE A 186 3.02 -4.68 -9.16
N LEU A 187 1.98 -4.22 -9.86
CA LEU A 187 2.07 -3.12 -10.82
C LEU A 187 2.47 -1.78 -10.21
N VAL A 188 2.15 -1.54 -8.94
CA VAL A 188 2.52 -0.29 -8.25
C VAL A 188 3.98 -0.31 -7.77
N THR A 189 4.59 -1.47 -7.58
CA THR A 189 5.92 -1.59 -6.96
C THR A 189 7.00 -2.11 -7.91
N PHE A 190 6.63 -2.95 -8.88
CA PHE A 190 7.52 -3.56 -9.86
C PHE A 190 8.15 -2.55 -10.84
N PRO A 191 7.42 -1.58 -11.43
CA PRO A 191 8.00 -0.69 -12.45
C PRO A 191 9.19 0.12 -11.95
N PHE A 192 9.21 0.49 -10.67
CA PHE A 192 10.33 1.21 -10.07
C PHE A 192 11.57 0.32 -9.98
N LEU A 193 11.41 -0.93 -9.58
CA LEU A 193 12.49 -1.90 -9.52
C LEU A 193 13.02 -2.23 -10.92
N GLU A 194 12.11 -2.52 -11.86
CA GLU A 194 12.44 -2.87 -13.24
C GLU A 194 13.15 -1.71 -13.95
N SER A 195 12.63 -0.49 -13.84
CA SER A 195 13.26 0.69 -14.46
C SER A 195 14.65 0.96 -13.88
N GLY A 196 14.81 0.87 -12.55
CA GLY A 196 16.13 1.03 -11.93
C GLY A 196 17.15 0.00 -12.42
N LEU A 197 16.76 -1.28 -12.49
CA LEU A 197 17.61 -2.35 -13.02
C LEU A 197 17.93 -2.16 -14.50
N TYR A 198 16.92 -1.79 -15.30
CA TYR A 198 17.06 -1.58 -16.75
C TYR A 198 18.06 -0.47 -17.08
N PHE A 199 18.06 0.61 -16.30
CA PHE A 199 18.99 1.72 -16.48
C PHE A 199 20.31 1.57 -15.70
N GLY A 200 20.54 0.42 -15.05
CA GLY A 200 21.75 0.17 -14.27
C GLY A 200 21.92 1.10 -13.06
N LEU A 201 20.81 1.60 -12.50
CA LEU A 201 20.83 2.47 -11.34
C LEU A 201 21.06 1.65 -10.08
N GLU A 202 21.98 2.11 -9.24
CA GLU A 202 22.24 1.49 -7.95
C GLU A 202 21.14 1.89 -6.94
N THR A 203 20.75 0.95 -6.08
CA THR A 203 19.80 1.19 -5.00
C THR A 203 20.18 0.36 -3.77
N TYR A 204 19.47 0.58 -2.69
CA TYR A 204 19.68 -0.13 -1.45
C TYR A 204 19.24 -1.59 -1.56
N SER A 205 20.13 -2.54 -1.29
CA SER A 205 19.81 -3.97 -1.33
C SER A 205 18.65 -4.34 -0.40
N TYR A 206 18.57 -3.70 0.78
CA TYR A 206 17.48 -3.94 1.73
C TYR A 206 16.11 -3.48 1.19
N ALA A 207 16.05 -2.45 0.35
CA ALA A 207 14.80 -2.01 -0.28
C ALA A 207 14.29 -3.05 -1.28
N VAL A 208 15.19 -3.64 -2.06
CA VAL A 208 14.89 -4.75 -2.99
C VAL A 208 14.38 -5.97 -2.23
N PHE A 209 15.06 -6.37 -1.14
CA PHE A 209 14.59 -7.47 -0.30
C PHE A 209 13.22 -7.20 0.32
N MET A 210 12.95 -5.95 0.74
CA MET A 210 11.63 -5.58 1.23
C MET A 210 10.53 -5.75 0.19
N LEU A 211 10.78 -5.38 -1.07
CA LEU A 211 9.83 -5.57 -2.17
C LEU A 211 9.63 -7.06 -2.51
N ILE A 212 10.70 -7.85 -2.53
CA ILE A 212 10.62 -9.30 -2.74
C ILE A 212 9.79 -9.96 -1.63
N PHE A 213 10.07 -9.65 -0.36
CA PHE A 213 9.29 -10.17 0.76
C PHE A 213 7.84 -9.68 0.75
N PHE A 214 7.60 -8.45 0.29
CA PHE A 214 6.25 -7.93 0.07
C PHE A 214 5.49 -8.77 -0.96
N TRP A 215 6.10 -9.11 -2.10
CA TRP A 215 5.46 -9.94 -3.13
C TRP A 215 5.24 -11.38 -2.67
N ILE A 216 6.27 -12.02 -2.09
CA ILE A 216 6.16 -13.38 -1.54
C ILE A 216 5.09 -13.43 -0.45
N GLY A 217 5.11 -12.47 0.48
CA GLY A 217 4.13 -12.38 1.55
C GLY A 217 2.72 -12.11 1.03
N THR A 218 2.58 -11.31 -0.02
CA THR A 218 1.29 -11.08 -0.68
C THR A 218 0.77 -12.37 -1.32
N ILE A 219 1.61 -13.14 -2.03
CA ILE A 219 1.22 -14.44 -2.62
C ILE A 219 0.84 -15.44 -1.53
N ALA A 220 1.59 -15.50 -0.44
CA ALA A 220 1.34 -16.43 0.67
C ALA A 220 0.01 -16.17 1.40
N VAL A 221 -0.55 -14.97 1.25
CA VAL A 221 -1.77 -14.52 1.94
C VAL A 221 -2.96 -14.32 0.97
N ALA A 222 -2.73 -14.42 -0.34
CA ALA A 222 -3.73 -14.36 -1.41
C ALA A 222 -4.51 -15.68 -1.54
#